data_AF-A0A1B8H6X3-F1
#
_entry.id   AF-A0A1B8H6X3-F1
#
_cell.length_a   1.000
_cell.length_b   1.000
_cell.length_c   1.000
_cell.angle_alpha   90.00
_cell.angle_beta   90.00
_cell.angle_gamma   90.00
#
_symmetry.space_group_name_H-M   'P 1'
#
loop_
_entity.id
_entity.type
_entity.pdbx_description
1 polymer ?
#
loop_
_entity_poly.entity_id
_entity_poly.type
_entity_poly.pdbx_seq_one_letter_code
_entity_poly.pdbx_strand_id
1 'polypeptide(L)' 'MEYFDFHAFWNGLNKEDRVAFAEKAGLTVGYIRSHLSYARRQPGLRTINRLHQACIDHGVTVTTEGLIRFFTR' A
#
# COMPACT_ATOMS: atom_id res chain seq x y z
N MET A 1 5.36 6.76 18.35
CA MET A 1 5.66 6.38 16.96
C MET A 1 4.33 6.22 16.26
N GLU A 2 4.00 7.09 15.31
CA GLU A 2 2.82 6.90 14.48
C GLU A 2 3.00 5.64 13.63
N TYR A 3 1.98 4.80 13.58
CA TYR A 3 1.96 3.62 12.74
C TYR A 3 1.56 4.05 11.34
N PHE A 4 2.19 3.47 10.32
CA PHE A 4 1.83 3.74 8.94
C PHE A 4 0.39 3.28 8.67
N ASP A 5 -0.46 4.21 8.26
CA ASP A 5 -1.84 3.93 7.86
C ASP A 5 -1.93 3.90 6.32
N PHE A 6 -1.94 2.68 5.77
CA PHE A 6 -2.05 2.47 4.33
C PHE A 6 -3.43 2.91 3.79
N HIS A 7 -4.49 2.89 4.62
CA HIS A 7 -5.80 3.38 4.24
C HIS A 7 -5.77 4.88 3.99
N ALA A 8 -5.20 5.64 4.94
CA ALA A 8 -5.06 7.08 4.83
C ALA A 8 -4.18 7.47 3.63
N PHE A 9 -3.03 6.81 3.47
CA PHE A 9 -2.15 7.00 2.31
C PHE A 9 -2.90 6.79 0.99
N TRP A 10 -3.55 5.65 0.81
CA TRP A 10 -4.25 5.32 -0.44
C TRP A 10 -5.37 6.31 -0.78
N ASN A 11 -6.11 6.77 0.23
CA ASN A 11 -7.18 7.75 0.02
C ASN A 11 -6.66 9.16 -0.26
N GLY A 12 -5.45 9.49 0.21
CA GLY A 12 -4.78 10.76 -0.10
C GLY A 12 -4.27 10.86 -1.54
N LEU A 13 -4.05 9.73 -2.22
CA LEU A 13 -3.64 9.71 -3.63
C LEU A 13 -4.76 10.21 -4.56
N ASN A 14 -4.38 11.00 -5.56
CA ASN A 14 -5.26 11.36 -6.67
C ASN A 14 -5.45 10.17 -7.64
N LYS A 15 -6.26 10.36 -8.68
CA LYS A 15 -6.57 9.27 -9.63
C LYS A 15 -5.34 8.77 -10.39
N GLU A 16 -4.46 9.67 -10.83
CA GLU A 16 -3.27 9.35 -11.61
C GLU A 16 -2.23 8.62 -10.74
N ASP A 17 -2.01 9.12 -9.53
CA ASP A 17 -1.12 8.49 -8.54
C ASP A 17 -1.60 7.10 -8.14
N ARG A 18 -2.92 6.88 -8.02
CA ARG A 18 -3.47 5.55 -7.75
C ARG A 18 -3.15 4.56 -8.87
N VAL A 19 -3.22 5.00 -10.12
CA VAL A 19 -2.89 4.16 -11.29
C VAL A 19 -1.39 3.84 -11.27
N ALA A 20 -0.54 4.86 -11.17
CA ALA A 20 0.91 4.69 -11.12
C ALA A 20 1.35 3.78 -9.96
N PHE A 21 0.79 3.99 -8.77
CA PHE A 21 1.06 3.17 -7.60
C PHE A 21 0.66 1.70 -7.83
N ALA A 22 -0.53 1.47 -8.39
CA ALA A 22 -1.02 0.12 -8.66
C ALA A 22 -0.14 -0.62 -9.67
N GLU A 23 0.23 0.05 -10.77
CA GLU A 23 1.13 -0.49 -11.80
C GLU A 23 2.49 -0.85 -11.21
N LYS A 24 3.08 0.03 -10.40
CA LYS A 24 4.36 -0.23 -9.74
C LYS A 24 4.28 -1.41 -8.77
N ALA A 25 3.19 -1.50 -8.01
CA ALA A 25 2.94 -2.63 -7.11
C ALA A 25 2.62 -3.94 -7.85
N GLY A 26 2.40 -3.90 -9.17
CA GLY A 26 1.97 -5.04 -9.97
C GLY A 26 0.56 -5.51 -9.59
N LEU A 27 -0.33 -4.58 -9.29
CA LEU A 27 -1.70 -4.78 -8.84
C LEU A 27 -2.66 -3.90 -9.65
N THR A 28 -3.97 -4.10 -9.48
CA THR A 28 -4.98 -3.19 -10.03
C THR A 28 -5.47 -2.20 -8.97
N VAL A 29 -5.87 -1.01 -9.39
CA VAL A 29 -6.50 0.00 -8.52
C VAL A 29 -7.70 -0.59 -7.78
N GLY A 30 -8.52 -1.39 -8.48
CA GLY A 30 -9.67 -2.07 -7.91
C GLY A 30 -9.29 -3.07 -6.82
N TYR A 31 -8.21 -3.84 -7.01
CA TYR A 31 -7.72 -4.78 -6.00
C TYR A 31 -7.26 -4.05 -4.74
N ILE A 32 -6.48 -2.98 -4.90
CA ILE A 32 -5.99 -2.19 -3.76
C ILE A 32 -7.16 -1.57 -3.01
N ARG A 33 -8.06 -0.86 -3.70
CA ARG A 33 -9.23 -0.20 -3.10
C ARG A 33 -10.18 -1.18 -2.39
N SER A 34 -10.44 -2.33 -2.98
CA SER A 34 -11.45 -3.27 -2.45
C SER A 34 -10.90 -4.18 -1.37
N HIS A 35 -9.59 -4.46 -1.36
CA HIS A 35 -8.99 -5.43 -0.46
C HIS A 35 -7.89 -4.84 0.43
N LEU A 36 -6.88 -4.21 -0.16
CA LEU A 36 -5.68 -3.83 0.59
C LEU A 36 -5.87 -2.56 1.41
N SER A 37 -6.54 -1.53 0.89
CA SER A 37 -6.73 -0.27 1.61
C SER A 37 -7.55 -0.44 2.90
N TYR A 38 -8.34 -1.50 3.02
CA TYR A 38 -9.12 -1.83 4.21
C TYR A 38 -8.54 -3.04 4.97
N ALA A 39 -7.32 -3.47 4.64
CA ALA A 39 -6.67 -4.67 5.20
C ALA A 39 -7.52 -5.96 5.14
N ARG A 40 -8.52 -6.05 4.23
CA ARG A 40 -9.40 -7.22 4.10
C ARG A 40 -8.69 -8.47 3.58
N ARG A 41 -7.53 -8.30 2.95
CA ARG A 41 -6.63 -9.38 2.58
C ARG A 41 -5.25 -9.07 3.10
N GLN A 42 -4.61 -10.09 3.67
CA GLN A 42 -3.21 -10.05 4.01
C GLN A 42 -2.38 -10.43 2.78
N PRO A 43 -1.63 -9.49 2.17
CA PRO A 43 -0.74 -9.79 1.07
C PRO A 43 0.45 -10.64 1.55
N GLY A 44 0.94 -11.55 0.70
CA GLY A 44 2.19 -12.25 0.95
C GLY A 44 3.41 -11.32 0.88
N LEU A 45 4.54 -11.78 1.41
CA LEU A 45 5.78 -10.97 1.53
C LEU A 45 6.24 -10.35 0.21
N ARG A 46 6.13 -11.08 -0.91
CA ARG A 46 6.46 -10.55 -2.25
C ARG A 46 5.63 -9.31 -2.60
N THR A 47 4.33 -9.34 -2.31
CA THR A 47 3.42 -8.21 -2.55
C THR A 47 3.71 -7.08 -1.59
N ILE A 48 4.00 -7.37 -0.31
CA ILE A 48 4.42 -6.35 0.66
C ILE A 48 5.67 -5.62 0.19
N ASN A 49 6.70 -6.33 -0.30
CA ASN A 49 7.91 -5.70 -0.80
C ASN A 49 7.63 -4.78 -2.00
N ARG A 50 6.70 -5.17 -2.89
CA ARG A 50 6.28 -4.32 -4.01
C ARG A 50 5.53 -3.08 -3.56
N LEU A 51 4.63 -3.22 -2.58
CA LEU A 51 3.92 -2.09 -1.97
C LEU A 51 4.91 -1.14 -1.29
N HIS A 52 5.90 -1.67 -0.57
CA HIS A 52 6.94 -0.88 0.07
C HIS A 52 7.75 -0.05 -0.94
N GLN A 53 8.19 -0.67 -2.03
CA GLN A 53 8.89 0.05 -3.11
C GLN A 53 7.98 1.11 -3.76
N ALA A 54 6.71 0.79 -4.02
CA ALA A 54 5.76 1.76 -4.54
C ALA A 54 5.53 2.94 -3.57
N CYS A 55 5.49 2.70 -2.24
CA CYS A 55 5.40 3.79 -1.27
C CYS A 55 6.63 4.70 -1.31
N ILE A 56 7.84 4.14 -1.37
CA ILE A 56 9.08 4.92 -1.47
C ILE A 56 9.09 5.79 -2.74
N ASP A 57 8.69 5.22 -3.88
CA ASP A 57 8.63 5.94 -5.16
C ASP A 57 7.64 7.10 -5.14
N HIS A 58 6.58 6.99 -4.34
CA HIS A 58 5.61 8.07 -4.09
C HIS A 58 6.03 9.02 -2.95
N GLY A 59 7.29 8.98 -2.52
CA GLY A 59 7.84 9.90 -1.51
C GLY A 59 7.44 9.56 -0.07
N VAL A 60 6.92 8.36 0.18
CA VAL A 60 6.48 7.92 1.52
C VAL A 60 7.55 7.09 2.19
N THR A 61 8.03 7.57 3.33
CA THR A 61 8.93 6.81 4.21
C THR A 61 8.11 5.83 5.06
N VAL A 62 8.10 4.57 4.65
CA VAL A 62 7.47 3.46 5.37
C VAL A 62 8.46 2.30 5.46
N THR A 63 8.39 1.49 6.52
CA THR A 63 9.16 0.24 6.62
C THR A 63 8.31 -0.96 6.22
N THR A 64 8.95 -2.04 5.78
CA THR A 64 8.29 -3.33 5.54
C THR A 64 7.53 -3.81 6.78
N GLU A 65 8.09 -3.66 7.99
CA GLU A 65 7.39 -4.00 9.23
C GLU A 65 6.14 -3.15 9.47
N GLY A 66 6.17 -1.86 9.09
CA GLY A 66 5.02 -0.97 9.20
C GLY A 66 3.86 -1.45 8.32
N LEU A 67 4.16 -1.84 7.08
CA LEU A 67 3.18 -2.46 6.19
C LEU A 67 2.65 -3.78 6.73
N ILE A 68 3.54 -4.67 7.19
CA ILE A 68 3.13 -5.96 7.79
C ILE A 68 2.15 -5.71 8.94
N ARG A 69 2.49 -4.81 9.87
CA ARG A 69 1.65 -4.48 11.02
C ARG A 69 0.27 -3.94 10.62
N PHE A 70 0.19 -3.18 9.54
CA PHE A 70 -1.09 -2.71 9.00
C PHE A 70 -1.97 -3.88 8.54
N PHE A 71 -1.38 -4.87 7.85
CA PHE A 71 -2.13 -6.01 7.29
C PHE A 71 -2.39 -7.17 8.25
N THR A 72 -1.72 -7.23 9.40
CA THR A 72 -1.87 -8.30 10.41
C THR A 72 -2.66 -7.90 11.65
N ARG A 73 -3.21 -6.69 11.66
CA ARG A 73 -4.01 -6.17 12.78
C ARG A 73 -5.48 -6.59 12.69
#